data_AF-A0A938TDZ9-F1
#
_entry.id   AF-A0A938TDZ9-F1
#
_cell.length_a   1.000
_cell.length_b   1.000
_cell.length_c   1.000
_cell.angle_alpha   90.00
_cell.angle_beta   90.00
_cell.angle_gamma   90.00
#
_symmetry.space_group_name_H-M   'P 1'
#
loop_
_entity.id
_entity.type
_entity.pdbx_description
1 polymer ?
#
loop_
_entity_poly.entity_id
_entity_poly.type
_entity_poly.pdbx_seq_one_letter_code
_entity_poly.pdbx_strand_id
1 'polypeptide(L)'
;MDTAECSYKALGWKTERRFIVVRKNADVYPNASGKELELFPLEDWRRHYRSTMMVTNLDLPPNEIWEMYKRRSDSENRIKELKYDFAVNGFSSQKFYATEAAFRFALVAYNVMVLFRLIALKDKRARRMASLYLKCIALGSWTVSKHGRDVLCAASFGKLSVQQERRVWIDGLFGNINNFSPPIMVSIA
;
A
#
# COMPACT_ATOMS: atom_id res chain seq x y z
N MET A 1 -12.03 -21.54 -11.61
CA MET A 1 -11.67 -21.40 -10.18
C MET A 1 -12.84 -21.95 -9.43
N ASP A 2 -12.58 -22.91 -8.56
CA ASP A 2 -13.65 -23.64 -7.89
C ASP A 2 -13.63 -23.27 -6.41
N THR A 3 -14.81 -23.07 -5.84
CA THR A 3 -14.98 -22.77 -4.43
C THR A 3 -15.88 -23.82 -3.79
N ALA A 4 -15.51 -24.24 -2.59
CA ALA A 4 -16.26 -25.17 -1.77
C ALA A 4 -16.33 -24.64 -0.35
N GLU A 5 -17.39 -25.00 0.37
CA GLU A 5 -17.57 -24.68 1.77
C GLU A 5 -17.79 -25.94 2.59
N CYS A 6 -17.29 -25.94 3.82
CA CYS A 6 -17.57 -26.99 4.79
C CYS A 6 -17.53 -26.43 6.20
N SER A 7 -18.19 -27.12 7.11
CA SER A 7 -18.12 -26.81 8.54
C SER A 7 -17.36 -27.92 9.23
N TYR A 8 -16.44 -27.55 10.12
CA TYR A 8 -15.64 -28.51 10.86
C TYR A 8 -15.36 -28.04 12.29
N LYS A 9 -15.45 -28.98 13.23
CA LYS A 9 -15.14 -28.77 14.64
C LYS A 9 -13.93 -29.64 15.02
N ALA A 10 -12.77 -29.01 15.19
CA ALA A 10 -11.57 -29.71 15.62
C ALA A 10 -11.67 -30.13 17.10
N LEU A 11 -10.86 -31.11 17.49
CA LEU A 11 -10.76 -31.57 18.87
C LEU A 11 -10.36 -30.40 19.79
N GLY A 12 -11.15 -30.16 20.85
CA GLY A 12 -10.95 -29.05 21.79
C GLY A 12 -11.61 -27.72 21.40
N TRP A 13 -12.26 -27.61 20.23
CA TRP A 13 -13.00 -26.39 19.89
C TRP A 13 -14.36 -26.36 20.58
N LYS A 14 -14.74 -25.20 21.11
CA LYS A 14 -16.07 -24.99 21.71
C LYS A 14 -17.17 -25.06 20.65
N THR A 15 -16.94 -24.40 19.51
CA THR A 15 -17.90 -24.28 18.40
C THR A 15 -17.30 -24.77 17.09
N GLU A 16 -18.18 -25.22 16.20
CA GLU A 16 -17.85 -25.48 14.81
C GLU A 16 -17.48 -24.17 14.10
N ARG A 17 -16.64 -24.25 13.07
CA ARG A 17 -16.28 -23.08 12.24
C ARG A 17 -16.52 -23.39 10.78
N ARG A 18 -16.88 -22.36 10.03
CA ARG A 18 -17.04 -22.39 8.57
C ARG A 18 -15.67 -22.26 7.90
N PHE A 19 -15.39 -23.18 7.00
CA PHE A 19 -14.22 -23.24 6.16
C PHE A 19 -14.62 -23.02 4.70
N ILE A 20 -13.79 -22.26 4.00
CA ILE A 20 -13.91 -22.03 2.56
C ILE A 20 -12.64 -22.52 1.91
N VAL A 21 -12.79 -23.42 0.95
CA VAL A 21 -11.70 -23.97 0.16
C VAL A 21 -11.78 -23.41 -1.24
N VAL A 22 -10.70 -22.81 -1.69
CA VAL A 22 -10.54 -22.28 -3.04
C VAL A 22 -9.51 -23.10 -3.77
N ARG A 23 -9.90 -23.66 -4.92
CA ARG A 23 -9.05 -24.45 -5.81
C ARG A 23 -8.83 -23.71 -7.12
N LYS A 24 -7.56 -23.60 -7.52
CA LYS A 24 -7.13 -22.98 -8.78
C LYS A 24 -6.27 -23.93 -9.57
N ASN A 25 -6.54 -24.06 -10.86
CA ASN A 25 -5.67 -24.79 -11.77
C ASN A 25 -4.39 -23.97 -12.00
N ALA A 26 -3.22 -24.58 -11.78
CA ALA A 26 -1.90 -23.96 -11.88
C ALA A 26 -1.48 -23.71 -13.33
N ASP A 27 -1.94 -24.51 -14.29
CA ASP A 27 -1.66 -24.31 -15.72
C ASP A 27 -2.40 -23.08 -16.26
N VAL A 28 -3.64 -22.86 -15.80
CA VAL A 28 -4.45 -21.68 -16.15
C VAL A 28 -4.00 -20.44 -15.38
N TYR A 29 -3.55 -20.62 -14.14
CA TYR A 29 -3.13 -19.53 -13.25
C TYR A 29 -1.72 -19.78 -12.70
N PRO A 30 -0.65 -19.50 -13.47
CA PRO A 30 0.74 -19.79 -13.05
C PRO A 30 1.16 -19.02 -11.80
N ASN A 31 0.58 -17.84 -11.56
CA ASN A 31 0.81 -17.01 -10.38
C ASN A 31 -0.23 -17.23 -9.26
N ALA A 32 -0.98 -18.34 -9.27
CA ALA A 32 -1.98 -18.62 -8.23
C ALA A 32 -1.32 -18.74 -6.85
N SER A 33 -1.78 -17.96 -5.88
CA SER A 33 -1.41 -18.14 -4.47
C SER A 33 -2.07 -19.41 -3.90
N GLY A 34 -1.36 -20.11 -3.02
CA GLY A 34 -1.81 -21.36 -2.39
C GLY A 34 -0.66 -22.35 -2.22
N LYS A 35 -0.87 -23.40 -1.42
CA LYS A 35 0.08 -24.51 -1.31
C LYS A 35 -0.35 -25.65 -2.22
N GLU A 36 0.62 -26.35 -2.76
CA GLU A 36 0.41 -27.70 -3.25
C GLU A 36 0.17 -28.59 -2.03
N LEU A 37 -0.94 -29.33 -2.03
CA LEU A 37 -1.28 -30.19 -0.90
C LEU A 37 -0.50 -31.49 -1.02
N GLU A 38 0.68 -31.55 -0.41
CA GLU A 38 1.49 -32.77 -0.28
C GLU A 38 0.90 -33.80 0.71
N LEU A 39 -0.23 -33.46 1.35
CA LEU A 39 -0.80 -34.22 2.47
C LEU A 39 -1.37 -35.60 2.08
N PHE A 40 -1.51 -35.89 0.78
CA PHE A 40 -1.99 -37.17 0.27
C PHE A 40 -1.02 -37.69 -0.81
N PRO A 41 -0.85 -39.02 -0.96
CA PRO A 41 -0.07 -39.58 -2.05
C PRO A 41 -0.55 -38.98 -3.38
N LEU A 42 0.36 -38.26 -4.04
CA LEU A 42 0.06 -37.41 -5.19
C LEU A 42 -0.41 -38.25 -6.38
N GLU A 43 -1.73 -38.33 -6.59
CA GLU A 43 -2.26 -38.63 -7.92
C GLU A 43 -1.90 -37.47 -8.87
N ASP A 44 -1.39 -37.77 -10.07
CA ASP A 44 -0.78 -36.80 -11.00
C ASP A 44 -1.66 -35.59 -11.30
N TRP A 45 -2.98 -35.75 -11.33
CA TRP A 45 -3.91 -34.65 -11.61
C TRP A 45 -3.94 -33.57 -10.51
N ARG A 46 -3.52 -33.87 -9.27
CA ARG A 46 -3.54 -32.92 -8.14
C ARG A 46 -2.37 -31.92 -8.14
N ARG A 47 -1.27 -32.23 -8.84
CA ARG A 47 -0.12 -31.33 -9.02
C ARG A 47 -0.49 -30.06 -9.79
N HIS A 48 -1.53 -30.15 -10.62
CA HIS A 48 -2.05 -29.04 -11.40
C HIS A 48 -2.96 -28.12 -10.61
N TYR A 49 -3.15 -28.30 -9.29
CA TYR A 49 -4.07 -27.47 -8.50
C TYR A 49 -3.43 -26.88 -7.25
N ARG A 50 -3.57 -25.56 -7.09
CA ARG A 50 -3.24 -24.86 -5.85
C ARG A 50 -4.51 -24.66 -5.03
N SER A 51 -4.46 -25.10 -3.78
CA SER A 51 -5.58 -25.01 -2.85
C SER A 51 -5.27 -24.03 -1.72
N THR A 52 -6.24 -23.19 -1.38
CA THR A 52 -6.18 -22.28 -0.23
C THR A 52 -7.41 -22.51 0.62
N MET A 53 -7.22 -22.62 1.93
CA MET A 53 -8.31 -22.77 2.90
C MET A 53 -8.38 -21.53 3.79
N MET A 54 -9.60 -21.05 4.03
CA MET A 54 -9.88 -19.89 4.87
C MET A 54 -10.92 -20.25 5.91
N VAL A 55 -10.80 -19.67 7.11
CA VAL A 55 -11.81 -19.79 8.17
C VAL A 55 -12.46 -18.43 8.33
N THR A 56 -13.79 -18.40 8.34
CA THR A 56 -14.55 -17.16 8.41
C THR A 56 -15.80 -17.31 9.27
N ASN A 57 -16.22 -16.22 9.88
CA ASN A 57 -17.52 -16.10 10.55
C ASN A 57 -18.52 -15.28 9.71
N LEU A 58 -18.13 -14.81 8.52
CA LEU A 58 -18.98 -14.04 7.63
C LEU A 58 -19.96 -14.96 6.91
N ASP A 59 -21.23 -14.53 6.83
CA ASP A 59 -22.28 -15.19 6.07
C ASP A 59 -22.36 -14.62 4.64
N LEU A 60 -21.24 -14.68 3.92
CA LEU A 60 -21.14 -14.22 2.54
C LEU A 60 -20.89 -15.42 1.60
N PRO A 61 -21.15 -15.27 0.30
CA PRO A 61 -20.80 -16.29 -0.69
C PRO A 61 -19.29 -16.57 -0.68
N PRO A 62 -18.85 -17.83 -0.86
CA PRO A 62 -17.43 -18.19 -0.90
C PRO A 62 -16.57 -17.35 -1.86
N ASN A 63 -17.16 -16.97 -3.01
CA ASN A 63 -16.49 -16.14 -4.01
C ASN A 63 -16.21 -14.71 -3.51
N GLU A 64 -17.16 -14.10 -2.79
CA GLU A 64 -16.98 -12.76 -2.22
C GLU A 64 -15.95 -12.77 -1.11
N ILE A 65 -15.98 -13.79 -0.25
CA ILE A 65 -15.00 -13.95 0.82
C ILE A 65 -13.60 -14.13 0.24
N TRP A 66 -13.46 -14.90 -0.85
CA TRP A 66 -12.20 -14.99 -1.58
C TRP A 66 -11.74 -13.64 -2.12
N GLU A 67 -12.60 -12.86 -2.78
CA GLU A 67 -12.21 -11.55 -3.32
C GLU A 67 -11.87 -10.54 -2.21
N MET A 68 -12.59 -10.56 -1.08
CA MET A 68 -12.23 -9.78 0.10
C MET A 68 -10.86 -10.19 0.65
N TYR A 69 -10.62 -11.49 0.80
CA TYR A 69 -9.36 -12.00 1.33
C TYR A 69 -8.19 -11.73 0.39
N LYS A 70 -8.40 -11.81 -0.93
CA LYS A 70 -7.40 -11.48 -1.95
C LYS A 70 -6.89 -10.03 -1.79
N ARG A 71 -7.77 -9.09 -1.44
CA ARG A 71 -7.40 -7.70 -1.11
C ARG A 71 -6.62 -7.56 0.21
N ARG A 72 -6.52 -8.60 1.05
CA ARG A 72 -5.69 -8.56 2.28
C ARG A 72 -4.19 -8.55 1.98
N SER A 73 -3.75 -9.19 0.90
CA SER A 73 -2.33 -9.16 0.44
C SER A 73 -1.80 -7.74 0.34
N ASP A 74 -2.71 -6.84 0.03
CA ASP A 74 -2.48 -5.45 -0.19
C ASP A 74 -2.07 -4.76 1.14
N SER A 75 -2.56 -5.23 2.30
CA SER A 75 -2.13 -4.74 3.63
C SER A 75 -0.65 -5.01 3.91
N GLU A 76 -0.11 -6.14 3.44
CA GLU A 76 1.32 -6.45 3.60
C GLU A 76 2.19 -5.45 2.83
N ASN A 77 1.74 -5.00 1.66
CA ASN A 77 2.42 -3.95 0.91
C ASN A 77 2.45 -2.63 1.69
N ARG A 78 1.35 -2.22 2.35
CA ARG A 78 1.32 -1.02 3.20
C ARG A 78 2.29 -1.15 4.40
N ILE A 79 2.36 -2.32 5.02
CA ILE A 79 3.31 -2.58 6.12
C ILE A 79 4.76 -2.51 5.62
N LYS A 80 5.05 -3.07 4.44
CA LYS A 80 6.37 -2.95 3.80
C LYS A 80 6.71 -1.49 3.50
N GLU A 81 5.78 -0.71 2.95
CA GLU A 81 5.96 0.73 2.74
C GLU A 81 6.29 1.44 4.05
N LEU A 82 5.50 1.23 5.12
CA LEU A 82 5.79 1.82 6.43
C LEU A 82 7.18 1.44 6.95
N LYS A 83 7.58 0.17 6.80
CA LYS A 83 8.88 -0.32 7.25
C LYS A 83 10.04 0.32 6.47
N TYR A 84 9.97 0.34 5.14
CA TYR A 84 11.09 0.77 4.29
C TYR A 84 11.12 2.28 4.04
N ASP A 85 9.96 2.90 3.82
CA ASP A 85 9.86 4.31 3.43
C ASP A 85 9.77 5.26 4.64
N PHE A 86 9.19 4.80 5.75
CA PHE A 86 9.03 5.59 6.99
C PHE A 86 9.97 5.13 8.12
N ALA A 87 10.89 4.21 7.82
CA ALA A 87 11.91 3.69 8.73
C ALA A 87 11.36 3.28 10.11
N VAL A 88 10.15 2.72 10.12
CA VAL A 88 9.43 2.39 11.36
C VAL A 88 10.15 1.29 12.17
N ASN A 89 11.04 0.53 11.53
CA ASN A 89 11.94 -0.43 12.17
C ASN A 89 13.24 0.18 12.73
N GLY A 90 13.51 1.46 12.49
CA GLY A 90 14.77 2.12 12.83
C GLY A 90 14.81 2.75 14.23
N PHE A 91 13.68 2.81 14.93
CA PHE A 91 13.62 3.38 16.28
C PHE A 91 13.18 2.34 17.32
N SER A 92 13.91 2.29 18.42
CA SER A 92 13.47 1.62 19.65
C SER A 92 13.79 2.55 20.81
N SER A 93 12.76 2.94 21.57
CA SER A 93 12.96 3.68 22.82
C SER A 93 12.96 2.70 23.99
N GLN A 94 13.68 3.03 25.06
CA GLN A 94 13.69 2.23 26.30
C GLN A 94 12.30 2.19 26.98
N LYS A 95 11.42 3.14 26.66
CA LYS A 95 10.04 3.19 27.18
C LYS A 95 9.06 2.80 26.08
N PHE A 96 8.14 1.88 26.40
CA PHE A 96 7.09 1.41 25.48
C PHE A 96 6.27 2.58 24.90
N TYR A 97 5.80 3.49 25.77
CA TYR A 97 4.98 4.63 25.37
C TYR A 97 5.69 5.60 24.42
N ALA A 98 7.01 5.76 24.55
CA ALA A 98 7.78 6.62 23.65
C ALA A 98 7.88 6.00 22.24
N THR A 99 8.10 4.69 22.16
CA THR A 99 8.09 3.95 20.90
C THR A 99 6.70 3.96 20.26
N GLU A 100 5.65 3.79 21.06
CA GLU A 100 4.26 3.85 20.58
C GLU A 100 3.90 5.24 20.04
N ALA A 101 4.26 6.31 20.74
CA ALA A 101 3.99 7.68 20.28
C ALA A 101 4.71 7.97 18.95
N ALA A 102 5.99 7.57 18.82
CA ALA A 102 6.74 7.70 17.58
C ALA A 102 6.10 6.90 16.44
N PHE A 103 5.65 5.68 16.71
CA PHE A 103 4.95 4.83 15.74
C PHE A 103 3.63 5.46 15.26
N ARG A 104 2.82 5.97 16.19
CA ARG A 104 1.56 6.68 15.86
C ARG A 104 1.83 7.92 15.03
N PHE A 105 2.88 8.68 15.33
CA PHE A 105 3.25 9.85 14.54
C PHE A 105 3.68 9.47 13.11
N ALA A 106 4.46 8.40 12.96
CA ALA A 106 4.84 7.87 11.65
C ALA A 106 3.61 7.41 10.82
N LEU A 107 2.61 6.80 11.46
CA LEU A 107 1.35 6.44 10.80
C LEU A 107 0.56 7.65 10.33
N VAL A 108 0.51 8.72 11.13
CA VAL A 108 -0.15 9.97 10.72
C VAL A 108 0.57 10.57 9.51
N ALA A 109 1.91 10.63 9.54
CA ALA A 109 2.71 11.11 8.41
C ALA A 109 2.47 10.26 7.14
N TYR A 110 2.39 8.93 7.28
CA TYR A 110 2.03 8.04 6.17
C TYR A 110 0.68 8.39 5.56
N ASN A 111 -0.35 8.56 6.39
CA ASN A 111 -1.70 8.89 5.93
C ASN A 111 -1.73 10.24 5.20
N VAL A 112 -1.03 11.26 5.71
CA VAL A 112 -0.89 12.56 5.05
C VAL A 112 -0.24 12.41 3.67
N MET A 113 0.81 11.60 3.57
CA MET A 113 1.49 11.35 2.28
C MET A 113 0.63 10.56 1.29
N VAL A 114 -0.18 9.61 1.76
CA VAL A 114 -1.16 8.91 0.93
C VAL A 114 -2.22 9.89 0.41
N LEU A 115 -2.76 10.76 1.27
CA LEU A 115 -3.72 11.79 0.88
C LEU A 115 -3.10 12.76 -0.14
N PHE A 116 -1.88 13.21 0.08
CA PHE A 116 -1.16 14.06 -0.86
C PHE A 116 -1.02 13.39 -2.24
N ARG A 117 -0.73 12.08 -2.27
CA ARG A 117 -0.64 11.30 -3.52
C ARG A 117 -1.97 11.19 -4.27
N LEU A 118 -3.04 10.90 -3.54
CA LEU A 118 -4.37 10.70 -4.12
C LEU A 118 -4.98 12.03 -4.60
N ILE A 119 -4.86 13.07 -3.78
CA ILE A 119 -5.56 14.35 -3.98
C ILE A 119 -4.71 15.30 -4.83
N ALA A 120 -3.48 15.58 -4.40
CA ALA A 120 -2.64 16.59 -5.05
C ALA A 120 -2.00 16.05 -6.34
N LEU A 121 -1.43 14.84 -6.28
CA LEU A 121 -0.76 14.24 -7.44
C LEU A 121 -1.71 13.54 -8.42
N LYS A 122 -2.95 13.26 -7.99
CA LYS A 122 -3.95 12.43 -8.71
C LYS A 122 -3.35 11.13 -9.27
N ASP A 123 -2.33 10.62 -8.59
CA ASP A 123 -1.57 9.48 -9.07
C ASP A 123 -2.11 8.21 -8.43
N LYS A 124 -2.84 7.44 -9.23
CA LYS A 124 -3.40 6.15 -8.81
C LYS A 124 -2.33 5.07 -8.64
N ARG A 125 -1.09 5.31 -9.10
CA ARG A 125 0.00 4.36 -8.96
C ARG A 125 0.58 4.46 -7.55
N ALA A 126 0.69 3.33 -6.85
CA ALA A 126 1.32 3.20 -5.55
C ALA A 126 2.86 3.41 -5.64
N ARG A 127 3.29 4.62 -6.02
CA ARG A 127 4.70 4.99 -6.07
C ARG A 127 5.26 5.08 -4.65
N ARG A 128 6.46 4.52 -4.44
CA ARG A 128 7.19 4.61 -3.17
C ARG A 128 7.52 6.07 -2.82
N MET A 129 7.66 6.34 -1.52
CA MET A 129 7.98 7.67 -1.00
C MET A 129 9.26 8.26 -1.60
N ALA A 130 10.31 7.46 -1.81
CA ALA A 130 11.55 7.94 -2.41
C ALA A 130 11.33 8.58 -3.79
N SER A 131 10.42 8.01 -4.61
CA SER A 131 10.07 8.58 -5.91
C SER A 131 9.28 9.88 -5.79
N LEU A 132 8.44 10.01 -4.75
CA LEU A 132 7.72 11.25 -4.45
C LEU A 132 8.66 12.34 -3.95
N TYR A 133 9.59 11.99 -3.06
CA TYR A 133 10.62 12.89 -2.56
C TYR A 133 11.47 13.44 -3.71
N LEU A 134 11.94 12.59 -4.62
CA LEU A 134 12.68 13.02 -5.81
C LEU A 134 11.87 13.93 -6.73
N LYS A 135 10.55 13.70 -6.82
CA LYS A 135 9.65 14.46 -7.69
C LYS A 135 9.22 15.81 -7.11
N CYS A 136 9.04 15.90 -5.80
CA CYS A 136 8.44 17.07 -5.15
C CYS A 136 9.45 17.90 -4.36
N ILE A 137 10.49 17.29 -3.80
CA ILE A 137 11.39 17.92 -2.82
C ILE A 137 12.82 18.03 -3.34
N ALA A 138 13.33 17.02 -4.06
CA ALA A 138 14.66 17.07 -4.68
C ALA A 138 14.64 17.95 -5.95
N LEU A 139 14.39 19.23 -5.77
CA LEU A 139 14.46 20.25 -6.79
C LEU A 139 15.84 20.88 -6.70
N GLY A 140 16.55 20.92 -7.83
CA GLY A 140 17.85 21.60 -7.88
C GLY A 140 17.71 23.06 -7.45
N SER A 141 18.70 23.54 -6.69
CA SER A 141 18.93 24.98 -6.50
C SER A 141 19.90 25.46 -7.56
N TRP A 142 19.82 26.74 -7.91
CA TRP A 142 20.88 27.38 -8.67
C TRP A 142 21.37 28.62 -7.94
N THR A 143 22.61 28.97 -8.19
CA THR A 143 23.23 30.18 -7.66
C THR A 143 22.99 31.32 -8.63
N VAL A 144 22.66 32.49 -8.09
CA VAL A 144 22.63 33.74 -8.87
C VAL A 144 23.56 34.72 -8.19
N SER A 145 24.50 35.28 -8.94
CA SER A 145 25.35 36.35 -8.44
C SER A 145 24.56 37.66 -8.44
N LYS A 146 24.33 38.21 -7.25
CA LYS A 146 23.70 39.54 -7.06
C LYS A 146 24.66 40.42 -6.29
N HIS A 147 25.02 41.56 -6.88
CA HIS A 147 25.91 42.56 -6.26
C HIS A 147 27.21 41.95 -5.70
N GLY A 148 27.86 41.08 -6.47
CA GLY A 148 29.14 40.46 -6.08
C GLY A 148 29.05 39.40 -4.97
N ARG A 149 27.85 38.97 -4.59
CA ARG A 149 27.62 37.82 -3.71
C ARG A 149 26.83 36.74 -4.43
N ASP A 150 27.32 35.51 -4.35
CA ASP A 150 26.59 34.35 -4.85
C ASP A 150 25.50 33.98 -3.85
N VAL A 151 24.25 34.17 -4.28
CA VAL A 151 23.07 33.84 -3.49
C VAL A 151 22.57 32.48 -3.95
N LEU A 152 22.51 31.52 -3.03
CA LEU A 152 21.80 30.25 -3.22
C LEU A 152 20.30 30.56 -3.25
N CYS A 153 19.72 30.60 -4.45
CA CYS A 153 18.29 30.62 -4.59
C CYS A 153 17.78 29.18 -4.42
N ALA A 154 17.31 28.86 -3.21
CA ALA A 154 16.41 27.73 -3.05
C ALA A 154 15.22 27.95 -3.99
N ALA A 155 14.73 26.87 -4.62
CA ALA A 155 13.63 26.91 -5.57
C ALA A 155 12.41 27.60 -4.96
N SER A 156 12.26 28.90 -5.22
CA SER A 156 11.11 29.71 -4.86
C SER A 156 10.06 29.56 -5.95
N PHE A 157 8.78 29.56 -5.58
CA PHE A 157 7.63 29.56 -6.49
C PHE A 157 7.88 30.45 -7.72
N GLY A 158 7.74 29.87 -8.92
CA GLY A 158 8.00 30.53 -10.22
C GLY A 158 9.45 30.47 -10.75
N LYS A 159 10.39 29.99 -9.93
CA LYS A 159 11.81 29.88 -10.26
C LYS A 159 12.31 28.54 -9.72
N LEU A 160 12.13 27.48 -10.50
CA LEU A 160 12.74 26.15 -10.28
C LEU A 160 13.82 25.85 -11.34
N SER A 161 14.98 25.26 -11.03
CA SER A 161 15.94 24.77 -12.05
C SER A 161 15.46 23.42 -12.63
N VAL A 162 14.21 23.38 -13.04
CA VAL A 162 13.49 22.19 -13.46
C VAL A 162 12.94 22.45 -14.86
N GLN A 163 12.91 21.39 -15.69
CA GLN A 163 12.32 21.42 -17.02
C GLN A 163 10.95 22.09 -17.02
N GLN A 164 10.69 22.89 -18.06
CA GLN A 164 9.57 23.84 -18.13
C GLN A 164 8.19 23.18 -17.95
N GLU A 165 8.02 21.97 -18.48
CA GLU A 165 6.80 21.16 -18.31
C GLU A 165 6.51 20.80 -16.85
N ARG A 166 7.55 20.48 -16.08
CA ARG A 166 7.42 20.11 -14.66
C ARG A 166 7.22 21.33 -13.77
N ARG A 167 7.61 22.53 -14.21
CA ARG A 167 7.23 23.80 -13.53
C ARG A 167 5.72 24.04 -13.62
N VAL A 168 5.16 23.96 -14.83
CA VAL A 168 3.71 24.14 -15.05
C VAL A 168 2.90 23.13 -14.24
N TRP A 169 3.38 21.89 -14.14
CA TRP A 169 2.76 20.87 -13.30
C TRP A 169 2.81 21.20 -11.80
N ILE A 170 3.95 21.69 -11.27
CA ILE A 170 4.08 22.12 -9.86
C ILE A 170 3.18 23.32 -9.58
N ASP A 171 3.21 24.34 -10.44
CA ASP A 171 2.38 25.54 -10.29
C ASP A 171 0.88 25.18 -10.34
N GLY A 172 0.50 24.24 -11.21
CA GLY A 172 -0.85 23.69 -11.26
C GLY A 172 -1.24 22.87 -10.02
N LEU A 173 -0.30 22.15 -9.40
CA LEU A 173 -0.54 21.42 -8.15
C LEU A 173 -0.91 22.37 -7.01
N PHE A 174 -0.15 23.47 -6.87
CA PHE A 174 -0.38 24.46 -5.80
C PHE A 174 -1.52 25.43 -6.12
N GLY A 175 -1.75 25.78 -7.39
CA GLY A 175 -2.90 26.60 -7.80
C GLY A 175 -4.24 25.92 -7.51
N ASN A 176 -4.27 24.58 -7.55
CA ASN A 176 -5.45 23.81 -7.18
C ASN A 176 -5.71 23.76 -5.68
N ILE A 177 -4.76 24.12 -4.81
CA ILE A 177 -4.94 24.10 -3.35
C ILE A 177 -6.06 25.06 -2.93
N ASN A 178 -6.17 26.22 -3.59
CA ASN A 178 -7.19 27.23 -3.31
C ASN A 178 -8.62 26.77 -3.68
N ASN A 179 -8.76 25.71 -4.49
CA ASN A 179 -10.04 25.17 -4.93
C ASN A 179 -10.55 24.00 -4.05
N PHE A 180 -9.83 23.62 -2.99
CA PHE A 180 -10.28 22.55 -2.10
C PHE A 180 -11.19 23.11 -1.00
N SER A 181 -12.47 22.78 -1.08
CA SER A 181 -13.43 22.96 0.02
C SER A 181 -13.74 21.59 0.66
N PRO A 182 -13.64 21.43 1.99
CA PRO A 182 -14.04 20.21 2.67
C PRO A 182 -15.58 19.99 2.63
N PRO A 183 -16.07 18.73 2.69
CA PRO A 183 -15.33 17.49 2.88
C PRO A 183 -14.77 16.91 1.56
N ILE A 184 -13.52 16.44 1.61
CA ILE A 184 -12.86 15.81 0.47
C ILE A 184 -13.32 14.35 0.39
N MET A 185 -14.18 14.04 -0.58
CA MET A 185 -14.61 12.67 -0.87
C MET A 185 -13.53 11.95 -1.68
N VAL A 186 -12.69 11.16 -1.00
CA VAL A 186 -11.68 10.32 -1.66
C VAL A 186 -12.22 8.90 -1.78
N SER A 187 -12.36 8.39 -3.02
CA SER A 187 -12.65 6.98 -3.25
C SER A 187 -11.36 6.17 -3.04
N ILE A 188 -11.32 5.39 -1.96
CA ILE A 188 -10.25 4.44 -1.69
C ILE A 188 -10.63 3.16 -2.45
N ALA A 189 -10.07 2.99 -3.65
CA ALA A 189 -10.23 1.77 -4.46
C ALA A 189 -9.24 0.68 -4.01
#